data_AF-A0A450Z417-F1
#
_entry.id   AF-A0A450Z417-F1
#
_cell.length_a   1.000
_cell.length_b   1.000
_cell.length_c   1.000
_cell.angle_alpha   90.00
_cell.angle_beta   90.00
_cell.angle_gamma   90.00
#
_symmetry.space_group_name_H-M   'P 1'
#
loop_
_entity.id
_entity.type
_entity.pdbx_description
1 polymer ?
#
loop_
_entity_poly.entity_id
_entity_poly.type
_entity_poly.pdbx_seq_one_letter_code
_entity_poly.pdbx_strand_id
1 'polypeptide(L)' 'ALPENYPKQWVVDCKSVGTGEKALIYLGRYLYRGVIREKDIVACEDGQVTFRYQDSKT' A
#
# COMPACT_ATOMS: atom_id res chain seq x y z
N ALA A 1 -3.21 24.39 1.85
CA ALA A 1 -4.63 24.68 2.10
C ALA A 1 -5.42 24.33 0.85
N LEU A 2 -6.69 23.93 0.98
CA LEU A 2 -7.57 23.73 -0.18
C LEU A 2 -8.02 25.10 -0.75
N PRO A 3 -8.38 25.18 -2.05
CA PRO A 3 -8.90 26.41 -2.66
C PRO A 3 -10.17 26.92 -1.96
N GLU A 4 -10.48 28.21 -2.04
CA GLU A 4 -11.67 28.79 -1.40
C GLU A 4 -13.00 28.23 -1.94
N ASN A 5 -13.05 27.85 -3.22
CA ASN A 5 -14.23 27.27 -3.85
C ASN A 5 -13.92 25.88 -4.39
N TYR A 6 -14.41 24.86 -3.68
CA TYR A 6 -14.47 23.48 -4.14
C TYR A 6 -15.87 22.90 -3.87
N PRO A 7 -16.29 21.89 -4.65
CA PRO A 7 -17.63 21.31 -4.50
C PRO A 7 -17.79 20.65 -3.13
N LYS A 8 -18.89 20.99 -2.43
CA LYS A 8 -19.26 20.35 -1.16
C LYS A 8 -19.74 18.91 -1.34
N GLN A 9 -20.31 18.60 -2.50
CA GLN A 9 -20.77 17.27 -2.87
C GLN A 9 -19.86 16.71 -3.96
N TRP A 10 -19.24 15.58 -3.67
CA TRP A 10 -18.35 14.90 -4.61
C TRP A 10 -19.15 13.82 -5.33
N VAL A 11 -19.18 13.90 -6.66
CA VAL A 11 -19.68 12.80 -7.48
C VAL A 11 -18.53 11.82 -7.65
N VAL A 12 -18.62 10.66 -7.01
CA VAL A 12 -17.60 9.61 -7.09
C VAL A 12 -18.25 8.37 -7.71
N ASP A 13 -17.73 7.89 -8.84
CA ASP A 13 -18.12 6.60 -9.42
C ASP A 13 -17.26 5.48 -8.82
N CYS A 14 -17.70 4.94 -7.69
CA CYS A 14 -17.08 3.77 -7.06
C CYS A 14 -17.82 2.51 -7.46
N LYS A 15 -17.10 1.54 -8.03
CA LYS A 15 -17.63 0.21 -8.33
C LYS A 15 -16.90 -0.84 -7.52
N SER A 16 -17.65 -1.83 -7.02
CA SER A 16 -17.04 -3.01 -6.43
C SER A 16 -16.25 -3.76 -7.50
N VAL A 17 -14.97 -4.01 -7.24
CA VAL A 17 -14.05 -4.71 -8.17
C VAL A 17 -13.88 -6.18 -7.80
N GLY A 18 -14.77 -6.72 -6.94
CA GLY A 18 -14.68 -8.09 -6.42
C GLY A 18 -13.71 -8.19 -5.25
N THR A 19 -12.95 -9.28 -5.18
CA THR A 19 -12.07 -9.61 -4.04
C THR A 19 -10.82 -8.72 -3.93
N GLY A 20 -10.49 -7.95 -4.97
CA GLY A 20 -9.32 -7.08 -4.97
C GLY A 20 -7.97 -7.82 -5.10
N GLU A 21 -7.97 -9.11 -5.41
CA GLU A 21 -6.74 -9.93 -5.50
C GLU A 21 -5.69 -9.32 -6.44
N LYS A 22 -6.11 -8.80 -7.61
CA LYS A 22 -5.21 -8.12 -8.55
C LYS A 22 -4.58 -6.85 -7.95
N ALA A 23 -5.34 -6.10 -7.14
CA ALA A 23 -4.83 -4.92 -6.46
C ALA A 23 -3.80 -5.31 -5.39
N LEU A 24 -4.03 -6.40 -4.65
CA LEU A 24 -3.07 -6.92 -3.67
C LEU A 24 -1.77 -7.39 -4.33
N ILE A 25 -1.85 -8.13 -5.45
CA ILE A 25 -0.66 -8.55 -6.22
C ILE A 25 0.13 -7.34 -6.72
N TYR A 26 -0.59 -6.34 -7.27
CA TYR A 26 0.03 -5.11 -7.72
C TYR A 26 0.73 -4.36 -6.59
N LEU A 27 0.03 -4.18 -5.46
CA LEU A 27 0.55 -3.48 -4.29
C LEU A 27 1.75 -4.21 -3.70
N GLY A 28 1.71 -5.54 -3.60
CA GLY A 28 2.83 -6.35 -3.11
C GLY A 28 4.09 -6.16 -3.95
N ARG A 29 3.97 -6.16 -5.28
CA ARG A 29 5.11 -5.89 -6.19
C ARG A 29 5.65 -4.47 -6.01
N TYR A 30 4.78 -3.50 -5.79
CA TYR A 30 5.18 -2.11 -5.59
C TYR A 30 5.91 -1.92 -4.26
N LEU A 31 5.38 -2.51 -3.19
CA LEU A 31 5.99 -2.51 -1.85
C LEU A 31 7.38 -3.15 -1.88
N TYR A 32 7.52 -4.31 -2.51
CA TYR A 32 8.81 -4.99 -2.65
C TYR A 32 9.84 -4.17 -3.44
N ARG A 33 9.41 -3.41 -4.47
CA ARG A 33 10.34 -2.60 -5.28
C ARG A 33 10.73 -1.28 -4.64
N GLY A 34 9.80 -0.63 -3.94
CA GLY A 34 9.95 0.77 -3.51
C GLY A 34 10.05 0.99 -2.01
N VAL A 35 9.53 0.07 -1.20
CA VAL A 35 9.35 0.29 0.25
C VAL A 35 10.19 -0.69 1.07
N ILE A 36 10.19 -1.97 0.71
CA ILE A 36 10.96 -3.01 1.39
C ILE A 36 12.28 -3.19 0.63
N ARG A 37 13.40 -2.85 1.26
CA ARG A 37 14.72 -3.09 0.67
C ARG A 37 15.11 -4.54 0.90
N GLU A 38 15.73 -5.19 -0.08
CA GLU A 38 16.16 -6.60 0.03
C GLU A 38 17.01 -6.85 1.29
N LYS A 39 17.93 -5.94 1.61
CA LYS A 39 18.80 -6.02 2.81
C LYS A 39 18.05 -6.00 4.15
N ASP A 40 16.79 -5.57 4.14
CA ASP A 40 15.96 -5.47 5.35
C ASP A 40 15.10 -6.72 5.55
N ILE A 41 15.04 -7.65 4.58
CA ILE A 41 14.44 -8.96 4.75
C ILE A 41 15.36 -9.81 5.64
N VAL A 42 14.82 -10.33 6.74
CA VAL A 42 15.57 -11.06 7.78
C VAL A 42 15.29 -12.55 7.73
N ALA A 43 14.08 -12.96 7.36
CA ALA A 43 13.71 -14.37 7.21
C ALA A 43 12.57 -14.53 6.19
N CYS A 44 12.55 -15.69 5.53
CA CYS A 44 11.47 -16.14 4.67
C CYS A 44 11.29 -17.65 4.89
N GLU A 45 10.35 -18.02 5.74
CA GLU A 45 10.08 -19.41 6.15
C GLU A 45 8.59 -19.61 6.37
N ASP A 46 8.08 -20.82 6.12
CA ASP A 46 6.67 -21.19 6.29
C ASP A 46 5.66 -20.24 5.60
N GLY A 47 6.06 -19.66 4.46
CA GLY A 47 5.22 -18.71 3.72
C GLY A 47 5.11 -17.32 4.37
N GLN A 48 5.91 -17.05 5.41
CA GLN A 48 5.98 -15.76 6.09
C GLN A 48 7.28 -15.04 5.75
N VAL A 49 7.21 -13.71 5.62
CA VAL A 49 8.36 -12.84 5.37
C VAL A 49 8.53 -11.89 6.54
N THR A 50 9.70 -11.94 7.18
CA THR A 50 10.08 -11.05 8.28
C THR A 50 11.03 -9.99 7.77
N PHE A 51 10.73 -8.71 8.01
CA PHE A 51 11.57 -7.59 7.56
C PHE A 51 11.72 -6.52 8.65
N ARG A 52 12.84 -5.79 8.61
CA ARG A 52 13.08 -4.63 9.46
C ARG A 52 12.41 -3.40 8.89
N TYR A 53 11.73 -2.64 9.74
CA TYR A 53 11.17 -1.35 9.39
C TYR A 53 11.50 -0.31 10.48
N GLN A 54 11.43 0.96 10.11
CA GLN A 54 11.52 2.08 11.03
C GLN A 54 10.10 2.64 11.22
N ASP A 55 9.66 2.77 12.47
CA ASP A 55 8.39 3.45 12.77
C ASP A 55 8.57 4.95 12.51
N SER A 56 7.72 5.53 11.65
CA SER A 56 7.80 6.94 11.27
C SER A 56 7.22 7.89 12.33
N LYS A 57 6.64 7.35 13.40
CA LYS A 57 6.04 8.14 14.50
C LYS A 57 7.01 8.48 15.64
N THR A 58 8.27 8.04 15.54
CA THR A 58 9.36 8.35 16.46
C THR A 58 10.52 8.96 15.71
#